data_AF-A0A2V9LQK4-F1
#
_entry.id   AF-A0A2V9LQK4-F1
#
_cell.length_a   1.000
_cell.length_b   1.000
_cell.length_c   1.000
_cell.angle_alpha   90.00
_cell.angle_beta   90.00
_cell.angle_gamma   90.00
#
_symmetry.space_group_name_H-M   'P 1'
#
loop_
_entity.id
_entity.type
_entity.pdbx_description
1 polymer ?
#
loop_
_entity_poly.entity_id
_entity_poly.type
_entity_poly.pdbx_seq_one_letter_code
_entity_poly.pdbx_strand_id
1 'polypeptide(L)'
;LVRDAIFYAGLASLERALPAHSVAKLVFAENWEDVTNFLPDTYLDISAVYNKWVKGCSVFPMWRGETGFRYNDFYQSLAVARRCLGGFQYAVALMSPPDERTERIRTLG
;
A
#
# COMPACT_ATOMS: atom_id res chain seq x y z
N LEU A 1 4.74 -4.20 14.82
CA LEU A 1 3.34 -3.74 15.01
C LEU A 1 2.37 -4.45 14.06
N VAL A 2 2.29 -4.11 12.76
CA VAL A 2 1.27 -4.72 11.85
C VAL A 2 1.44 -6.24 11.69
N ARG A 3 2.68 -6.72 11.52
CA ARG A 3 2.96 -8.16 11.39
C ARG A 3 2.57 -8.94 12.64
N ASP A 4 2.86 -8.40 13.82
CA ASP A 4 2.47 -9.00 15.10
C ASP A 4 0.94 -9.04 15.23
N ALA A 5 0.26 -7.96 14.84
CA ALA A 5 -1.20 -7.91 14.85
C ALA A 5 -1.82 -8.97 13.91
N ILE A 6 -1.26 -9.17 12.71
CA ILE A 6 -1.69 -10.23 11.78
C ILE A 6 -1.48 -11.61 12.40
N PHE A 7 -0.30 -11.84 13.00
CA PHE A 7 0.00 -13.09 13.68
C PHE A 7 -1.03 -13.38 14.79
N TYR A 8 -1.24 -12.43 15.69
CA TYR A 8 -2.22 -12.56 16.76
C TYR A 8 -3.64 -12.70 16.22
N ALA A 9 -4.03 -11.99 15.15
CA ALA A 9 -5.36 -12.10 14.55
C ALA A 9 -5.70 -13.56 14.14
N GLY A 10 -4.72 -14.35 13.71
CA GLY A 10 -4.92 -15.76 13.32
C GLY A 10 -5.03 -16.77 14.48
N LEU A 11 -4.65 -16.41 15.70
CA LEU A 11 -4.59 -17.36 16.82
C LEU A 11 -5.96 -17.62 17.46
N ALA A 12 -6.63 -18.71 17.08
CA ALA A 12 -7.91 -19.11 17.65
C ALA A 12 -7.90 -19.30 19.18
N SER A 13 -6.73 -19.50 19.80
CA SER A 13 -6.56 -19.66 21.24
C SER A 13 -6.57 -18.35 22.04
N LEU A 14 -6.44 -17.19 21.39
CA LEU A 14 -6.49 -15.91 22.11
C LEU A 14 -7.94 -15.49 22.40
N GLU A 15 -8.23 -15.22 23.67
CA GLU A 15 -9.52 -14.69 24.11
C GLU A 15 -9.76 -13.28 23.55
N ARG A 16 -10.93 -13.10 22.90
CA ARG A 16 -11.30 -11.86 22.21
C ARG A 16 -12.79 -11.85 21.85
N ALA A 17 -13.31 -10.68 21.49
CA ALA A 17 -14.73 -10.51 21.14
C ALA A 17 -15.12 -11.03 19.74
N LEU A 18 -14.17 -11.07 18.79
CA LEU A 18 -14.44 -11.44 17.39
C LEU A 18 -13.69 -12.73 16.99
N PRO A 19 -14.16 -13.50 16.00
CA PRO A 19 -13.46 -14.71 15.57
C PRO A 19 -12.01 -14.45 15.12
N ALA A 20 -11.17 -15.48 15.23
CA ALA A 20 -9.85 -15.45 14.61
C ALA A 20 -9.95 -15.30 13.09
N HIS A 21 -9.02 -14.56 12.51
CA HIS A 21 -8.98 -14.26 11.08
C HIS A 21 -7.55 -14.39 10.57
N SER A 22 -7.38 -15.19 9.51
CA SER A 22 -6.11 -15.34 8.82
C SER A 22 -6.05 -14.34 7.66
N VAL A 23 -5.07 -13.45 7.69
CA VAL A 23 -4.83 -12.49 6.61
C VAL A 23 -4.07 -13.18 5.49
N ALA A 24 -4.66 -13.22 4.30
CA ALA A 24 -4.10 -13.94 3.15
C ALA A 24 -2.93 -13.21 2.48
N LYS A 25 -2.88 -11.87 2.56
CA LYS A 25 -1.83 -11.07 1.91
C LYS A 25 -1.58 -9.77 2.66
N LEU A 26 -0.31 -9.43 2.82
CA LEU A 26 0.15 -8.13 3.31
C LEU A 26 0.92 -7.43 2.19
N VAL A 27 0.61 -6.16 1.94
CA VAL A 27 1.37 -5.30 1.03
C VAL A 27 1.55 -3.94 1.66
N PHE A 28 2.61 -3.24 1.27
CA PHE A 28 2.92 -1.90 1.74
C PHE A 28 2.69 -0.89 0.61
N ALA A 29 1.96 0.18 0.92
CA ALA A 29 1.78 1.30 0.01
C ALA A 29 2.97 2.26 0.11
N GLU A 30 3.21 2.99 -0.97
CA GLU A 30 4.30 3.95 -1.03
C GLU A 30 4.03 5.18 -0.13
N ASN A 31 5.00 5.51 0.72
CA ASN A 31 4.97 6.68 1.61
C ASN A 31 6.26 7.51 1.43
N TRP A 32 6.15 8.83 1.55
CA TRP A 32 7.27 9.76 1.40
C TRP A 32 8.35 9.59 2.48
N GLU A 33 7.97 9.06 3.65
CA GLU A 33 8.91 8.78 4.76
C GLU A 33 9.75 7.52 4.52
N ASP A 34 9.29 6.64 3.62
CA ASP A 34 9.88 5.31 3.38
C ASP A 34 10.74 5.25 2.10
N VAL A 35 11.05 6.39 1.48
CA VAL A 35 11.64 6.49 0.13
C VAL A 35 12.93 5.67 -0.04
N THR A 36 13.73 5.50 1.02
CA THR A 36 14.98 4.73 0.96
C THR A 36 14.77 3.21 1.04
N ASN A 37 13.66 2.76 1.62
CA ASN A 37 13.37 1.35 1.88
C ASN A 37 12.21 0.80 1.03
N PHE A 38 11.55 1.66 0.27
CA PHE A 38 10.45 1.30 -0.60
C PHE A 38 10.95 0.87 -1.98
N LEU A 39 10.74 -0.40 -2.32
CA LEU A 39 11.07 -0.98 -3.61
C LEU A 39 9.77 -1.50 -4.25
N PRO A 40 9.19 -0.78 -5.22
CA PRO A 40 7.93 -1.19 -5.84
C PRO A 40 8.10 -2.48 -6.63
N ASP A 41 7.21 -3.44 -6.40
CA ASP A 41 7.14 -4.69 -7.17
C ASP A 41 5.78 -4.87 -7.88
N THR A 42 4.80 -4.04 -7.54
CA THR A 42 3.44 -4.12 -8.07
C THR A 42 2.93 -2.73 -8.42
N TYR A 43 2.39 -2.55 -9.63
CA TYR A 43 1.65 -1.37 -10.02
C TYR A 43 0.16 -1.69 -10.09
N LEU A 44 -0.66 -0.95 -9.34
CA LEU A 44 -2.11 -1.15 -9.29
C LEU A 44 -2.82 0.01 -9.98
N ASP A 45 -3.65 -0.29 -10.98
CA ASP A 45 -4.53 0.68 -11.62
C ASP A 45 -5.56 1.20 -10.61
N ILE A 46 -5.60 2.52 -10.44
CA ILE A 46 -6.57 3.20 -9.57
C ILE A 46 -7.44 4.19 -10.35
N SER A 47 -7.42 4.15 -11.68
CA SER A 47 -8.09 5.14 -12.54
C SER A 47 -9.59 5.26 -12.25
N ALA A 48 -10.25 4.14 -11.98
CA ALA A 48 -11.67 4.10 -11.65
C ALA A 48 -12.03 4.80 -10.32
N VAL A 49 -11.06 4.96 -9.40
CA VAL A 49 -11.29 5.50 -8.05
C VAL A 49 -10.49 6.77 -7.75
N TYR A 50 -9.57 7.18 -8.63
CA TYR A 50 -8.64 8.28 -8.42
C TYR A 50 -9.33 9.57 -7.96
N ASN A 51 -10.35 10.03 -8.70
CA ASN A 51 -11.08 11.25 -8.36
C ASN A 51 -11.80 11.17 -7.00
N LYS A 52 -12.33 9.99 -6.66
CA LYS A 52 -12.97 9.76 -5.36
C LYS A 52 -11.95 9.82 -4.23
N TRP A 53 -10.77 9.24 -4.43
CA TRP A 53 -9.67 9.28 -3.48
C TRP A 53 -9.15 10.72 -3.28
N VAL A 54 -8.90 11.49 -4.35
CA VAL A 54 -8.49 12.91 -4.24
C VAL A 54 -9.52 13.73 -3.44
N LYS A 55 -10.81 13.54 -3.74
CA LYS A 55 -11.89 14.19 -2.99
C LYS A 55 -11.89 13.78 -1.51
N GLY A 56 -11.69 12.49 -1.23
CA GLY A 56 -11.57 11.97 0.13
C GLY A 56 -10.40 12.60 0.88
N CYS A 57 -9.24 12.76 0.24
CA CYS A 57 -8.08 13.36 0.88
C CYS A 57 -8.24 14.87 1.14
N SER A 58 -8.95 15.60 0.27
CA SER A 58 -9.14 17.06 0.41
C SER A 58 -9.86 17.51 1.70
N VAL A 59 -10.51 16.60 2.43
CA VAL A 59 -11.15 16.92 3.72
C VAL A 59 -10.12 17.12 4.84
N PHE A 60 -8.89 16.65 4.67
CA PHE A 60 -7.84 16.76 5.68
C PHE A 60 -7.00 18.04 5.49
N PRO A 61 -6.68 18.79 6.57
CA PRO A 61 -5.85 20.00 6.53
C PRO A 61 -4.50 19.80 5.82
N MET A 62 -3.84 18.68 6.10
CA MET A 62 -2.57 18.29 5.47
C MET A 62 -2.66 18.27 3.94
N TRP A 63 -3.78 17.81 3.39
CA TRP A 63 -3.99 17.76 1.95
C TRP A 63 -4.29 19.12 1.34
N ARG A 64 -4.83 20.06 2.11
CA ARG A 64 -5.09 21.43 1.68
C ARG A 64 -3.87 22.35 1.79
N GLY A 65 -2.72 21.81 2.19
CA GLY A 65 -1.49 22.59 2.35
C GLY A 65 -1.43 23.37 3.67
N GLU A 66 -2.29 23.04 4.64
CA GLU A 66 -2.26 23.65 5.98
C GLU A 66 -1.15 23.04 6.86
N THR A 67 -0.33 22.16 6.29
CA THR A 67 0.88 21.59 6.89
C THR A 67 2.10 21.92 6.03
N GLY A 68 3.30 21.91 6.60
CA GLY A 68 4.53 22.25 5.87
C GLY A 68 4.85 21.35 4.67
N PHE A 69 4.32 20.12 4.61
CA PHE A 69 4.52 19.21 3.48
C PHE A 69 3.40 19.32 2.43
N ARG A 70 3.76 19.27 1.15
CA ARG A 70 2.83 19.41 0.01
C ARG A 70 2.21 18.06 -0.37
N TYR A 71 1.34 17.54 0.51
CA TYR A 71 0.73 16.20 0.37
C TYR A 71 0.01 15.98 -0.97
N ASN A 72 -0.85 16.92 -1.35
CA ASN A 72 -1.63 16.86 -2.59
C ASN A 72 -0.74 16.77 -3.83
N ASP A 73 0.33 17.57 -3.86
CA ASP A 73 1.23 17.61 -5.01
C ASP A 73 2.06 16.34 -5.08
N PHE A 74 2.59 15.88 -3.94
CA PHE A 74 3.40 14.67 -3.85
C PHE A 74 2.61 13.45 -4.34
N TYR A 75 1.46 13.14 -3.70
CA TYR A 75 0.76 11.89 -3.99
C TYR A 75 0.01 11.89 -5.32
N GLN A 76 -0.48 13.04 -5.80
CA GLN A 76 -1.05 13.11 -7.16
C GLN A 76 0.04 12.98 -8.23
N SER A 77 1.21 13.59 -8.02
CA SER A 77 2.37 13.40 -8.91
C SER A 77 2.85 11.96 -8.88
N LEU A 78 2.82 11.31 -7.72
CA LEU A 78 3.17 9.90 -7.59
C LEU A 78 2.22 9.02 -8.41
N ALA A 79 0.92 9.29 -8.37
CA ALA A 79 -0.05 8.57 -9.21
C ALA A 79 0.26 8.70 -10.71
N VAL A 80 0.75 9.88 -11.12
CA VAL A 80 1.19 10.19 -12.50
C VAL A 80 2.55 9.56 -12.83
N ALA A 81 3.46 9.43 -11.87
CA ALA A 81 4.74 8.76 -12.10
C ALA A 81 4.56 7.24 -12.22
N ARG A 82 3.75 6.64 -11.34
CA ARG A 82 3.49 5.20 -11.30
C ARG A 82 2.69 4.72 -12.49
N ARG A 83 1.76 5.53 -13.01
CA ARG A 83 1.06 5.19 -14.26
C ARG A 83 2.01 5.05 -15.46
N CYS A 84 3.10 5.82 -15.51
CA CYS A 84 4.05 5.74 -16.62
C CYS A 84 4.86 4.43 -16.59
N LEU A 85 5.10 3.89 -15.39
CA LEU A 85 5.78 2.62 -15.20
C LEU A 85 4.83 1.42 -15.31
N GLY A 86 3.58 1.59 -14.90
CA GLY A 86 2.55 0.53 -14.95
C GLY A 86 1.73 0.47 -16.24
N GLY A 87 1.75 1.51 -17.09
CA GLY A 87 0.97 1.55 -18.33
C GLY A 87 -0.52 1.88 -18.14
N PHE A 88 -0.88 2.64 -17.10
CA PHE A 88 -2.28 2.96 -16.75
C PHE A 88 -2.61 4.45 -16.94
N GLN A 89 -3.85 4.85 -16.67
CA GLN A 89 -4.21 6.28 -16.62
C GLN A 89 -3.81 6.90 -15.28
N TYR A 90 -3.99 6.18 -14.16
CA TYR A 90 -3.45 6.49 -12.83
C TYR A 90 -3.07 5.17 -12.15
N ALA A 91 -1.96 5.15 -11.42
CA ALA A 91 -1.56 3.95 -10.68
C ALA A 91 -0.96 4.27 -9.33
N VAL A 92 -0.97 3.30 -8.42
CA VAL A 92 -0.12 3.32 -7.21
C VAL A 92 0.91 2.21 -7.31
N ALA A 93 2.03 2.38 -6.60
CA ALA A 93 2.95 1.29 -6.35
C ALA A 93 2.65 0.62 -5.02
N LEU A 94 2.81 -0.69 -4.99
CA LEU A 94 2.81 -1.51 -3.80
C LEU A 94 4.12 -2.29 -3.73
N MET A 95 4.45 -2.71 -2.52
CA MET A 95 5.64 -3.47 -2.20
C MET A 95 5.24 -4.67 -1.36
N SER A 96 5.67 -5.86 -1.77
CA SER A 96 5.52 -7.07 -0.98
C SER A 96 6.55 -7.09 0.17
N PRO A 97 6.25 -7.80 1.27
CA PRO A 97 7.23 -8.12 2.30
C PRO A 97 8.55 -8.61 1.68
N PRO A 98 9.73 -8.18 2.16
CA PRO A 98 11.01 -8.58 1.57
C PRO A 98 11.18 -10.10 1.43
N ASP A 99 10.63 -10.84 2.38
CA ASP A 99 10.57 -12.30 2.44
C ASP A 99 9.69 -12.95 1.36
N GLU A 100 8.70 -12.24 0.83
CA GLU A 100 7.80 -12.70 -0.23
C GLU A 100 8.25 -12.28 -1.64
N ARG A 101 9.29 -11.45 -1.78
CA ARG A 101 9.74 -10.95 -3.10
C ARG A 101 10.48 -11.97 -3.94
N THR A 102 10.98 -13.05 -3.34
CA THR A 102 11.78 -14.06 -4.04
C THR A 102 11.07 -15.40 -3.98
N GLU A 103 10.39 -15.80 -5.05
CA GLU A 103 9.88 -17.16 -5.19
C GLU A 103 11.00 -18.07 -5.70
N ARG A 104 11.29 -19.16 -4.97
CA ARG A 104 12.20 -20.22 -5.40
C ARG A 104 11.40 -21.49 -5.69
N ILE A 105 11.00 -21.66 -6.95
CA ILE A 105 10.22 -22.83 -7.38
C ILE A 105 11.18 -23.88 -7.93
N ARG A 106 11.08 -25.12 -7.42
CA ARG A 106 11.74 -26.29 -7.99
C ARG A 106 10.66 -27.25 -8.46
N THR A 107 10.39 -27.25 -9.77
CA THR A 107 9.51 -28.24 -10.38
C THR A 107 10.26 -29.57 -10.48
N LEU A 108 9.68 -30.62 -9.91
CA LEU A 108 10.10 -31.99 -10.19
C LEU A 108 9.60 -32.31 -11.61
N GLY A 109 10.53 -32.46 -12.54
CA GLY A 109 10.26 -33.05 -13.86
C GLY A 109 10.14 -34.56 -13.76
#